data_AF-A0A925HY60-F1
#
_entry.id   AF-A0A925HY60-F1
#
_cell.length_a   1.000
_cell.length_b   1.000
_cell.length_c   1.000
_cell.angle_alpha   90.00
_cell.angle_beta   90.00
_cell.angle_gamma   90.00
#
_symmetry.space_group_name_H-M   'P 1'
#
loop_
_entity.id
_entity.type
_entity.pdbx_description
1 polymer ?
#
loop_
_entity_poly.entity_id
_entity_poly.type
_entity_poly.pdbx_seq_one_letter_code
_entity_poly.pdbx_strand_id
1 'polypeptide(L)'
;MTPQNPSRRDLLRWSACSALGMSGLAPHVSLPLLAQEPKGAGQSPRRDLPPLNRFSRMVQEYFIVQVKKAEETALQTKASLKTKEDAEAYVASVREKIRQSFGPNPERTPLNAKITGTV
;
A
#
# COMPACT_ATOMS: atom_id res chain seq x y z
N MET A 1 -3.16 -34.35 28.26
CA MET A 1 -4.26 -34.18 27.31
C MET A 1 -4.53 -32.68 27.20
N THR A 2 -3.97 -32.00 26.19
CA THR A 2 -4.14 -30.55 26.01
C THR A 2 -5.38 -30.27 25.15
N PRO A 3 -6.25 -29.32 25.52
CA PRO A 3 -7.40 -28.95 24.68
C PRO A 3 -6.91 -28.12 23.49
N GLN A 4 -7.12 -28.64 22.27
CA GLN A 4 -6.92 -27.90 21.03
C GLN A 4 -8.00 -26.82 20.90
N ASN A 5 -7.59 -25.55 20.75
CA ASN A 5 -8.52 -24.43 20.58
C ASN A 5 -9.01 -24.40 19.11
N PRO A 6 -10.33 -24.46 18.83
CA PRO A 6 -10.82 -24.60 17.47
C PRO A 6 -10.47 -23.39 16.60
N SER A 7 -9.98 -23.64 15.39
CA SER A 7 -9.60 -22.60 14.44
C SER A 7 -10.84 -21.97 13.80
N ARG A 8 -10.78 -20.68 13.47
CA ARG A 8 -11.86 -19.97 12.72
C ARG A 8 -12.23 -20.70 11.43
N ARG A 9 -11.29 -21.44 10.86
CA ARG A 9 -11.45 -22.26 9.65
C ARG A 9 -12.30 -23.51 9.90
N ASP A 10 -12.24 -24.09 11.09
CA ASP A 10 -13.06 -25.25 11.48
C ASP A 10 -14.51 -24.84 11.74
N LEU A 11 -14.72 -23.64 12.28
CA LEU A 11 -16.03 -23.01 12.45
C LEU A 11 -16.76 -22.80 11.12
N LEU A 12 -16.03 -22.34 10.08
CA LEU A 12 -16.58 -22.18 8.73
C LEU A 12 -16.90 -23.53 8.07
N ARG A 13 -16.08 -24.56 8.30
CA ARG A 13 -16.34 -25.92 7.80
C ARG A 13 -17.58 -26.54 8.43
N TRP A 14 -17.81 -26.31 9.72
CA TRP A 14 -19.01 -26.78 10.40
C TRP A 14 -20.28 -26.08 9.88
N SER A 15 -20.23 -24.76 9.63
CA SER A 15 -21.39 -24.05 9.08
C SER A 15 -21.81 -24.51 7.68
N ALA A 16 -20.87 -25.03 6.87
CA ALA A 16 -21.15 -25.51 5.53
C ALA A 16 -21.90 -26.87 5.51
N CYS A 17 -21.75 -27.70 6.54
CA CYS A 17 -22.40 -29.02 6.61
C CYS A 17 -23.87 -28.97 7.01
N SER A 18 -24.36 -27.87 7.62
CA SER A 18 -25.79 -27.74 7.98
C SER A 18 -26.69 -27.36 6.80
N ALA A 19 -26.15 -26.99 5.64
CA ALA A 19 -26.93 -26.54 4.48
C ALA A 19 -27.39 -27.66 3.54
N LEU A 20 -26.93 -28.90 3.73
CA LEU A 20 -27.26 -30.04 2.86
C LEU A 20 -28.21 -31.08 3.52
N GLY A 21 -28.82 -30.72 4.65
CA GLY A 21 -29.62 -31.63 5.49
C GLY A 21 -31.14 -31.41 5.48
N MET A 22 -31.72 -30.70 4.50
CA MET A 22 -33.17 -30.57 4.33
C MET A 22 -33.58 -30.63 2.86
N SER A 23 -33.16 -31.69 2.16
CA SER A 23 -33.70 -32.05 0.85
C SER A 23 -34.32 -33.44 0.94
N GLY A 24 -35.52 -33.50 1.50
CA GLY A 24 -36.29 -34.74 1.56
C GLY A 24 -37.57 -34.54 2.36
N LEU A 25 -38.71 -34.56 1.65
CA LEU A 25 -40.09 -34.58 2.16
C LEU A 25 -40.75 -33.20 2.42
N ALA A 26 -41.07 -32.47 1.36
CA ALA A 26 -42.31 -31.69 1.27
C ALA A 26 -42.58 -31.28 -0.18
N PRO A 27 -43.66 -31.75 -0.81
CA PRO A 27 -44.09 -31.25 -2.11
C PRO A 27 -44.77 -29.88 -1.95
N HIS A 28 -44.39 -28.91 -2.78
CA HIS A 28 -45.17 -27.72 -3.14
C HIS A 28 -45.78 -26.89 -1.98
N VAL A 29 -44.95 -26.03 -1.39
CA VAL A 29 -45.43 -24.77 -0.82
C VAL A 29 -44.63 -23.65 -1.49
N SER A 30 -45.26 -23.02 -2.49
CA SER A 30 -44.80 -21.76 -3.05
C SER A 30 -44.83 -20.71 -1.94
N LEU A 31 -43.71 -20.54 -1.24
CA LEU A 31 -43.51 -19.38 -0.37
C LEU A 31 -43.56 -18.15 -1.29
N PRO A 32 -44.51 -17.22 -1.12
CA PRO A 32 -44.36 -15.93 -1.75
C PRO A 32 -43.07 -15.34 -1.16
N LEU A 33 -42.11 -15.05 -2.04
CA LEU A 33 -41.01 -14.16 -1.73
C LEU A 33 -41.63 -12.80 -1.43
N LEU A 34 -42.08 -12.62 -0.19
CA LEU A 34 -42.34 -11.33 0.40
C LEU A 34 -40.98 -10.63 0.37
N ALA A 35 -40.76 -9.84 -0.68
CA ALA A 35 -39.73 -8.83 -0.69
C ALA A 35 -39.94 -8.01 0.59
N GLN A 36 -39.13 -8.26 1.61
CA GLN A 36 -38.97 -7.29 2.67
C GLN A 36 -38.42 -6.05 1.99
N GLU A 37 -39.27 -5.04 1.82
CA GLU A 37 -38.76 -3.69 1.62
C GLU A 37 -37.75 -3.43 2.73
N PRO A 38 -36.56 -2.87 2.41
CA PRO A 38 -35.62 -2.50 3.44
C PRO A 38 -36.34 -1.50 4.35
N LYS A 39 -36.76 -1.96 5.53
CA LYS A 39 -37.20 -1.11 6.64
C LYS A 39 -36.12 -0.06 6.76
N GLY A 40 -36.47 1.17 6.37
CA GLY A 40 -35.54 2.26 6.19
C GLY A 40 -34.57 2.27 7.36
N ALA A 41 -33.27 2.14 7.04
CA ALA A 41 -32.23 2.28 8.04
C ALA A 41 -32.55 3.55 8.82
N GLY A 42 -32.95 3.37 10.08
CA GLY A 42 -33.27 4.47 10.97
C GLY A 42 -32.14 5.46 10.85
N GLN A 43 -32.48 6.68 10.42
CA GLN A 43 -31.54 7.77 10.32
C GLN A 43 -31.08 8.05 11.75
N SER A 44 -30.00 7.38 12.16
CA SER A 44 -29.23 7.85 13.30
C SER A 44 -28.91 9.31 12.97
N PRO A 45 -29.22 10.28 13.87
CA PRO A 45 -29.00 11.68 13.57
C PRO A 45 -27.55 11.82 13.12
N ARG A 46 -27.37 12.16 11.83
CA ARG A 46 -26.06 12.45 11.28
C ARG A 46 -25.57 13.65 12.07
N ARG A 47 -24.68 13.41 13.04
CA ARG A 47 -24.01 14.51 13.74
C ARG A 47 -23.34 15.33 12.65
N ASP A 48 -23.68 16.60 12.56
CA ASP A 48 -22.98 17.59 11.74
C ASP A 48 -21.55 17.72 12.27
N LEU A 49 -20.71 16.78 11.87
CA LEU A 49 -19.29 16.86 12.08
C LEU A 49 -18.74 17.85 11.06
N PRO A 50 -17.89 18.80 11.46
CA PRO A 50 -17.24 19.68 10.50
C PRO A 50 -16.53 18.81 9.45
N PRO A 51 -16.64 19.16 8.16
CA PRO A 51 -16.02 18.38 7.10
C PRO A 51 -14.51 18.29 7.34
N LEU A 52 -14.04 17.09 7.68
CA LEU A 52 -12.62 16.81 7.84
C LEU A 52 -11.94 17.02 6.50
N ASN A 53 -10.76 17.65 6.54
CA ASN A 53 -10.01 17.93 5.33
C ASN A 53 -9.42 16.63 4.75
N ARG A 54 -10.19 15.89 3.94
CA ARG A 54 -9.84 14.56 3.40
C ARG A 54 -8.91 14.63 2.19
N PHE A 55 -8.01 15.60 2.16
CA PHE A 55 -7.00 15.73 1.13
C PHE A 55 -5.85 14.73 1.34
N SER A 56 -6.17 13.43 1.38
CA SER A 56 -5.17 12.37 1.47
C SER A 56 -4.10 12.49 0.36
N ARG A 57 -4.49 13.05 -0.78
CA ARG A 57 -3.64 13.18 -1.96
C ARG A 57 -3.01 14.55 -2.17
N MET A 58 -3.41 15.63 -1.49
CA MET A 58 -2.86 16.96 -1.87
C MET A 58 -1.35 17.06 -1.68
N VAL A 59 -0.82 16.58 -0.54
CA VAL A 59 0.64 16.58 -0.30
C VAL A 59 1.36 15.66 -1.30
N GLN A 60 0.76 14.51 -1.61
CA GLN A 60 1.32 13.58 -2.58
C GLN A 60 1.35 14.18 -3.99
N GLU A 61 0.26 14.80 -4.43
CA GLU A 61 0.15 15.46 -5.74
C GLU A 61 1.13 16.62 -5.86
N TYR A 62 1.31 17.40 -4.79
CA TYR A 62 2.36 18.41 -4.73
C TYR A 62 3.75 17.81 -4.99
N PHE A 63 4.14 16.75 -4.26
CA PHE A 63 5.46 16.13 -4.46
C PHE A 63 5.61 15.47 -5.83
N ILE A 64 4.54 14.88 -6.40
CA ILE A 64 4.57 14.37 -7.76
C ILE A 64 4.94 15.47 -8.76
N VAL A 65 4.32 16.64 -8.65
CA VAL A 65 4.65 17.80 -9.51
C VAL A 65 6.09 18.24 -9.32
N GLN A 66 6.57 18.29 -8.08
CA GLN A 66 7.95 18.72 -7.79
C GLN A 66 9.00 17.72 -8.31
N VAL A 67 8.75 16.41 -8.18
CA VAL A 67 9.65 15.37 -8.70
C VAL A 67 9.71 15.43 -10.22
N LYS A 68 8.56 15.57 -10.90
CA LYS A 68 8.52 15.70 -12.37
C LYS A 68 9.34 16.90 -12.86
N LYS A 69 9.17 18.07 -12.24
CA LYS A 69 9.97 19.26 -12.58
C LYS A 69 11.47 19.04 -12.41
N ALA A 70 11.86 18.38 -11.31
CA ALA A 70 13.26 18.07 -11.05
C ALA A 70 13.83 17.10 -12.10
N GLU A 71 13.06 16.10 -12.50
CA GLU A 71 13.41 15.14 -13.54
C GLU A 71 13.57 15.81 -14.91
N GLU A 72 12.60 16.63 -15.32
CA GLU A 72 12.65 17.39 -16.58
C GLU A 72 13.90 18.27 -16.65
N THR A 73 14.20 18.99 -15.57
CA THR A 73 15.41 19.83 -15.46
C THR A 73 16.69 19.00 -15.57
N ALA A 74 16.72 17.84 -14.91
CA ALA A 74 17.86 16.93 -14.96
C ALA A 74 18.05 16.33 -16.37
N LEU A 75 16.97 15.98 -17.06
CA LEU A 75 17.01 15.50 -18.44
C LEU A 75 17.53 16.57 -19.40
N GLN A 76 17.03 17.81 -19.29
CA GLN A 76 17.51 18.93 -20.11
C GLN A 76 19.01 19.19 -19.89
N THR A 77 19.45 19.17 -18.63
CA THR A 77 20.88 19.34 -18.30
C THR A 77 21.72 18.24 -18.93
N LYS A 78 21.33 16.97 -18.75
CA LYS A 78 22.04 15.82 -19.34
C LYS A 78 22.05 15.86 -20.87
N ALA A 79 20.96 16.27 -21.50
CA ALA A 79 20.87 16.40 -22.96
C ALA A 79 21.77 17.53 -23.51
N SER A 80 22.08 18.53 -22.70
CA SER A 80 22.95 19.65 -23.09
C SER A 80 24.44 19.34 -23.01
N LEU A 81 24.84 18.25 -22.35
CA LEU A 81 26.24 17.84 -22.22
C LEU A 81 26.78 17.36 -23.56
N LYS A 82 27.88 17.94 -24.03
CA LYS A 82 28.47 17.62 -25.34
C LYS A 82 29.88 17.08 -25.25
N THR A 83 30.61 17.52 -24.24
CA THR A 83 32.03 17.19 -24.06
C THR A 83 32.25 16.32 -22.82
N LYS A 84 33.44 15.74 -22.73
CA LYS A 84 33.85 14.96 -21.55
C LYS A 84 33.96 15.86 -20.33
N GLU A 85 34.49 17.06 -20.53
CA GLU A 85 34.68 18.09 -19.52
C GLU A 85 33.33 18.52 -18.92
N ASP A 86 32.29 18.69 -19.76
CA ASP A 86 30.93 18.99 -19.29
C ASP A 86 30.38 17.87 -18.39
N ALA A 87 30.61 16.61 -18.76
CA ALA A 87 30.16 15.46 -17.99
C ALA A 87 30.87 15.36 -16.63
N GLU A 88 32.18 15.60 -16.59
CA GLU A 88 32.97 15.62 -15.35
C GLU A 88 32.52 16.75 -14.42
N ALA A 89 32.28 17.95 -14.97
CA ALA A 89 31.74 19.08 -14.23
C ALA A 89 30.34 18.77 -13.66
N TYR A 90 29.48 18.12 -14.44
CA TYR A 90 28.17 17.67 -13.99
C TYR A 90 28.28 16.69 -12.81
N VAL A 91 29.13 15.67 -12.92
CA VAL A 91 29.37 14.69 -11.84
C VAL A 91 29.89 15.37 -10.58
N ALA A 92 30.84 16.30 -10.70
CA ALA A 92 31.35 17.07 -9.57
C ALA A 92 30.22 17.85 -8.86
N SER A 93 29.36 18.52 -9.64
CA SER A 93 28.21 19.26 -9.09
C SER A 93 27.22 18.36 -8.35
N VAL A 94 26.96 17.15 -8.86
CA VAL A 94 26.05 16.19 -8.24
C VAL A 94 26.63 15.68 -6.92
N ARG A 95 27.94 15.37 -6.89
CA ARG A 95 28.63 14.93 -5.66
C ARG A 95 28.60 15.99 -4.58
N GLU A 96 28.67 17.26 -4.95
CA GLU A 96 28.54 18.37 -4.01
C GLU A 96 27.11 18.47 -3.44
N LYS A 97 26.08 18.41 -4.31
CA LYS A 97 24.67 18.38 -3.87
C LYS A 97 24.36 17.22 -2.93
N ILE A 98 24.90 16.03 -3.21
CA ILE A 98 24.78 14.86 -2.34
C ILE A 98 25.39 15.17 -0.97
N ARG A 99 26.58 15.77 -0.92
CA ARG A 99 27.24 16.12 0.35
C ARG A 99 26.47 17.15 1.15
N GLN A 100 25.88 18.14 0.49
CA GLN A 100 25.03 19.14 1.14
C GLN A 100 23.73 18.52 1.69
N SER A 101 23.18 17.52 1.00
CA SER A 101 21.90 16.91 1.37
C SER A 101 22.05 15.84 2.46
N PHE A 102 23.10 15.03 2.39
CA PHE A 102 23.30 13.87 3.26
C PHE A 102 24.40 14.05 4.31
N GLY A 103 25.25 15.07 4.16
CA GLY A 103 26.38 15.32 5.06
C GLY A 103 27.63 14.49 4.71
N PRO A 104 28.61 14.44 5.63
CA PRO A 104 29.83 13.67 5.44
C PRO A 104 29.57 12.16 5.48
N ASN A 105 30.47 11.38 4.89
CA ASN A 105 30.40 9.92 4.99
C ASN A 105 30.53 9.47 6.46
N PRO A 106 29.73 8.48 6.89
CA PRO A 106 29.87 7.91 8.22
C PRO A 106 31.23 7.20 8.36
N GLU A 107 31.65 7.00 9.61
CA GLU A 107 32.85 6.21 9.91
C GLU A 107 32.72 4.80 9.34
N ARG A 108 33.76 4.34 8.63
CA ARG A 108 33.77 3.01 8.03
C ARG A 108 33.88 1.97 9.14
N THR A 109 32.79 1.27 9.40
CA THR A 109 32.82 0.07 10.25
C THR A 109 33.45 -1.08 9.46
N PRO A 110 34.40 -1.84 10.03
CA PRO A 110 34.99 -2.98 9.33
C PRO A 110 33.89 -3.99 8.97
N LEU A 111 33.83 -4.32 7.68
CA LEU A 111 32.95 -5.37 7.19
C LEU A 111 33.54 -6.70 7.68
N ASN A 112 33.01 -7.22 8.80
CA ASN A 112 33.32 -8.55 9.34
C ASN A 112 32.76 -9.64 8.40
N ALA A 113 33.22 -9.67 7.15
CA ALA A 113 32.76 -10.58 6.12
C ALA A 113 33.07 -12.03 6.54
N LYS A 114 32.03 -12.85 6.69
CA LYS A 114 32.18 -14.29 6.86
C LYS A 114 32.14 -14.92 5.46
N ILE A 115 33.25 -15.48 5.01
CA ILE A 115 33.34 -16.19 3.73
C ILE A 115 32.80 -17.61 3.96
N THR A 116 31.62 -17.92 3.41
CA THR A 116 30.94 -19.23 3.58
C THR A 116 31.38 -20.28 2.55
N GLY A 117 32.32 -19.96 1.66
CA GLY A 117 32.85 -20.88 0.66
C GLY A 117 33.44 -20.15 -0.53
N THR A 118 34.29 -20.85 -1.28
CA THR A 118 34.84 -20.42 -2.56
C THR A 118 34.13 -21.22 -3.66
N VAL A 119 33.74 -20.55 -4.75
CA VAL A 119 33.13 -21.18 -5.95
C VAL A 119 34.22 -21.85 -6.77
#